data_AF-A0A6P1BTW2-F1
#
_entry.id   AF-A0A6P1BTW2-F1
#
_cell.length_a   1.000
_cell.length_b   1.000
_cell.length_c   1.000
_cell.angle_alpha   90.00
_cell.angle_beta   90.00
_cell.angle_gamma   90.00
#
_symmetry.space_group_name_H-M   'P 1'
#
loop_
_entity.id
_entity.type
_entity.pdbx_description
1 polymer ?
#
loop_
_entity_poly.entity_id
_entity_poly.type
_entity_poly.pdbx_seq_one_letter_code
_entity_poly.pdbx_strand_id
1 'polypeptide(L)'
;MTNVTQLQPPSDLHKSEGVRDDKGRYVRGPGRKVGSKNRQSADLMKLIRADYLIFYQKLHAALVAGEQWAAQLYAKYLLPSRTVEMEGAEPEDIKQAFVDGEISADEAKAVATALEKLKNIADIEDIKRHIENLIATAQQQPR
;
A
#
# COMPACT_ATOMS: atom_id res chain seq x y z
N MET A 1 -21.23 -2.77 33.93
CA MET A 1 -21.91 -1.65 33.24
C MET A 1 -20.84 -0.71 32.73
N THR A 2 -20.36 -0.94 31.51
CA THR A 2 -19.25 -0.20 30.90
C THR A 2 -19.83 0.84 29.94
N ASN A 3 -19.56 2.11 30.22
CA ASN A 3 -20.08 3.26 29.49
C ASN A 3 -19.56 3.25 28.05
N VAL A 4 -20.44 3.00 27.08
CA VAL A 4 -20.15 3.13 25.65
C VAL A 4 -20.25 4.61 25.32
N THR A 5 -19.11 5.30 25.29
CA THR A 5 -19.02 6.66 24.77
C THR A 5 -19.45 6.64 23.31
N GLN A 6 -20.65 7.15 23.04
CA GLN A 6 -21.17 7.33 21.69
C GLN A 6 -20.23 8.26 20.92
N LEU A 7 -19.51 7.71 19.94
CA LEU A 7 -18.83 8.49 18.92
C LEU A 7 -19.92 9.11 18.04
N GLN A 8 -20.21 10.39 18.26
CA GLN A 8 -21.07 11.16 17.37
C GLN A 8 -20.46 11.12 15.95
N PRO A 9 -21.25 10.83 14.90
CA PRO A 9 -20.77 10.99 13.54
C PRO A 9 -20.41 12.46 13.30
N PRO A 10 -19.29 12.76 12.61
CA PRO A 10 -18.92 14.13 12.31
C PRO A 10 -20.02 14.75 11.45
N SER A 11 -20.72 15.71 12.05
CA SER A 11 -21.75 16.52 11.41
C SER A 11 -21.18 17.18 10.17
N ASP A 12 -21.74 16.80 9.03
CA ASP A 12 -21.92 17.58 7.81
C ASP A 12 -20.84 18.58 7.38
N LEU A 13 -20.34 18.32 6.18
CA LEU A 13 -19.95 19.31 5.16
C LEU A 13 -19.00 20.42 5.63
N HIS A 14 -17.75 20.28 5.22
CA HIS A 14 -16.69 21.30 5.13
C HIS A 14 -17.18 22.75 4.87
N LYS A 15 -17.69 23.43 5.88
CA LYS A 15 -17.67 24.88 5.96
C LYS A 15 -16.44 25.21 6.79
N SER A 16 -15.40 25.68 6.12
CA SER A 16 -14.28 26.29 6.83
C SER A 16 -14.82 27.46 7.63
N GLU A 17 -14.89 27.32 8.96
CA GLU A 17 -14.96 28.45 9.89
C GLU A 17 -13.63 29.19 9.82
N GLY A 18 -13.32 29.77 8.67
CA GLY A 18 -12.09 30.52 8.46
C GLY A 18 -12.15 31.74 9.36
N VAL A 19 -11.15 31.88 10.24
CA VAL A 19 -10.92 33.10 11.03
C VAL A 19 -10.98 34.30 10.09
N ARG A 20 -11.77 35.30 10.43
CA ARG A 20 -11.93 36.53 9.66
C ARG A 20 -11.15 37.66 10.31
N ASP A 21 -10.60 38.55 9.50
CA ASP A 21 -10.05 39.81 9.99
C ASP A 21 -11.17 40.76 10.44
N ASP A 22 -10.81 41.85 11.12
CA ASP A 22 -11.75 42.89 11.58
C ASP A 22 -12.49 43.58 10.41
N LYS A 23 -12.12 43.29 9.16
CA LYS A 23 -12.75 43.77 7.93
C LYS A 23 -13.62 42.68 7.27
N GLY A 24 -13.87 41.58 7.96
CA GLY A 24 -14.73 40.48 7.53
C GLY A 24 -14.14 39.57 6.43
N ARG A 25 -12.86 39.75 6.06
CA ARG A 25 -12.16 38.95 5.06
C ARG A 25 -11.57 37.71 5.73
N TYR A 26 -11.57 36.58 5.03
CA TYR A 26 -10.91 35.38 5.52
C TYR A 26 -9.41 35.61 5.65
N VAL A 27 -8.86 35.37 6.84
CA VAL A 27 -7.43 35.42 7.09
C VAL A 27 -6.79 34.31 6.27
N ARG A 28 -5.82 34.65 5.41
CA ARG A 28 -5.04 33.65 4.68
C ARG A 28 -4.15 32.93 5.68
N GLY A 29 -4.63 31.80 6.19
CA GLY A 29 -3.81 30.89 6.99
C GLY A 29 -2.57 30.43 6.21
N PRO A 30 -1.56 29.88 6.90
CA PRO A 30 -0.36 29.36 6.24
C PRO A 30 -0.80 28.32 5.20
N GLY A 31 -0.68 28.71 3.93
CA GLY A 31 -1.01 27.85 2.81
C GLY A 31 -0.10 26.61 2.82
N ARG A 32 -0.47 25.60 2.04
CA ARG A 32 0.40 24.45 1.82
C ARG A 32 1.74 24.94 1.28
N LYS A 33 2.84 24.38 1.79
CA LYS A 33 4.19 24.70 1.28
C LYS A 33 4.22 24.47 -0.23
N VAL A 34 4.69 25.49 -0.97
CA VAL A 34 4.80 25.45 -2.43
C VAL A 34 5.63 24.23 -2.84
N GLY A 35 5.11 23.41 -3.76
CA GLY A 35 5.75 22.16 -4.21
C GLY A 35 5.29 20.88 -3.49
N SER A 36 4.41 20.96 -2.48
CA SER A 36 3.79 19.78 -1.89
C SER A 36 2.88 19.06 -2.90
N LYS A 37 3.28 17.86 -3.33
CA LYS A 37 2.48 16.98 -4.22
C LYS A 37 1.42 16.17 -3.46
N ASN A 38 1.47 16.14 -2.13
CA ASN A 38 0.61 15.27 -1.34
C ASN A 38 -0.74 15.93 -1.07
N ARG A 39 -1.82 15.22 -1.43
CA ARG A 39 -3.20 15.65 -1.15
C ARG A 39 -3.47 15.69 0.36
N GLN A 40 -2.87 14.78 1.12
CA GLN A 40 -2.95 14.65 2.57
C GLN A 40 -1.65 15.11 3.25
N SER A 41 -1.73 15.59 4.50
CA SER A 41 -0.55 16.02 5.25
C SER A 41 0.32 14.82 5.61
N ALA A 42 1.65 14.99 5.55
CA ALA A 42 2.58 13.93 5.91
C ALA A 42 2.44 13.50 7.38
N ASP A 43 2.06 14.44 8.25
CA ASP A 43 1.88 14.18 9.68
C ASP A 43 0.64 13.31 9.96
N LEU A 44 -0.45 13.50 9.18
CA LEU A 44 -1.62 12.61 9.25
C LEU A 44 -1.24 11.18 8.88
N MET A 45 -0.43 11.00 7.84
CA MET A 45 0.03 9.66 7.43
C MET A 45 0.95 9.01 8.46
N LYS A 46 1.78 9.79 9.16
CA LYS A 46 2.60 9.28 10.27
C LYS A 46 1.73 8.81 11.44
N LEU A 47 0.70 9.59 11.80
CA LEU A 47 -0.22 9.24 12.87
C LEU A 47 -1.01 7.98 12.55
N ILE A 48 -1.54 7.86 11.31
CA ILE A 48 -2.23 6.66 10.85
C ILE A 48 -1.31 5.42 10.90
N ARG A 49 -0.04 5.57 10.54
CA ARG A 49 0.93 4.47 10.64
C ARG A 49 1.27 4.10 12.08
N ALA A 50 1.36 5.07 12.98
CA ALA A 50 1.62 4.80 14.40
C ALA A 50 0.46 4.02 15.03
N ASP A 51 -0.78 4.38 14.67
CA ASP A 51 -2.00 3.81 15.26
C ASP A 51 -2.65 2.71 14.39
N TYR A 52 -1.90 2.09 13.49
CA TYR A 52 -2.42 1.12 12.51
C TYR A 52 -3.23 -0.01 13.17
N LEU A 53 -2.82 -0.46 14.36
CA LEU A 53 -3.48 -1.52 15.11
C LEU A 53 -4.89 -1.11 15.57
N ILE A 54 -5.05 0.13 16.02
CA ILE A 54 -6.33 0.68 16.46
C ILE A 54 -7.28 0.80 15.26
N PHE A 55 -6.76 1.22 14.11
CA PHE A 55 -7.55 1.27 12.87
C PHE A 55 -8.03 -0.12 12.46
N TYR A 56 -7.15 -1.13 12.49
CA TYR A 56 -7.52 -2.51 12.18
C TYR A 56 -8.59 -3.04 13.14
N GLN A 57 -8.43 -2.81 14.45
CA GLN A 57 -9.40 -3.23 15.46
C GLN A 57 -10.78 -2.61 15.23
N LYS A 58 -10.84 -1.30 14.91
CA LYS A 58 -12.10 -0.61 14.60
C LYS A 58 -12.74 -1.13 13.31
N LEU A 59 -11.95 -1.38 12.28
CA LEU A 59 -12.44 -1.95 11.03
C LEU A 59 -12.98 -3.37 11.26
N HIS A 60 -12.28 -4.18 12.04
CA HIS A 60 -12.72 -5.52 12.41
C HIS A 60 -14.02 -5.50 13.22
N ALA A 61 -14.13 -4.62 14.21
CA ALA A 61 -15.36 -4.44 14.98
C ALA A 61 -16.55 -4.05 14.09
N ALA A 62 -16.34 -3.15 13.12
CA ALA A 62 -17.38 -2.77 12.16
C ALA A 62 -17.79 -3.93 11.22
N LEU A 63 -16.83 -4.77 10.81
CA LEU A 63 -17.13 -5.99 10.05
C LEU A 63 -17.97 -6.98 10.85
N VAL A 64 -17.61 -7.24 12.11
CA VAL A 64 -18.37 -8.11 13.01
C VAL A 64 -19.77 -7.55 13.27
N ALA A 65 -19.92 -6.23 13.34
CA ALA A 65 -21.21 -5.55 13.46
C ALA A 65 -22.06 -5.59 12.18
N GLY A 66 -21.55 -6.11 11.06
CA GLY A 66 -22.29 -6.22 9.80
C GLY A 66 -22.40 -4.91 9.01
N GLU A 67 -21.54 -3.93 9.30
CA GLU A 67 -21.54 -2.64 8.61
C GLU A 67 -21.13 -2.79 7.14
N GLN A 68 -22.02 -2.43 6.22
CA GLN A 68 -21.80 -2.61 4.78
C GLN A 68 -20.60 -1.84 4.25
N TRP A 69 -20.33 -0.65 4.77
CA TRP A 69 -19.17 0.16 4.35
C TRP A 69 -17.85 -0.52 4.72
N ALA A 70 -17.81 -1.24 5.85
CA ALA A 70 -16.61 -1.94 6.31
C ALA A 70 -16.33 -3.15 5.42
N ALA A 71 -17.37 -3.90 5.03
CA ALA A 71 -17.28 -5.00 4.07
C ALA A 71 -16.78 -4.53 2.70
N GLN A 72 -17.30 -3.41 2.19
CA GLN A 72 -16.83 -2.81 0.93
C GLN A 72 -15.37 -2.38 1.00
N LEU A 73 -14.95 -1.76 2.10
CA LEU A 73 -13.56 -1.36 2.32
C LEU A 73 -12.64 -2.58 2.36
N TYR A 74 -13.05 -3.63 3.09
CA TYR A 74 -12.29 -4.86 3.18
C TYR A 74 -12.13 -5.52 1.80
N ALA A 75 -13.24 -5.69 1.06
CA ALA A 75 -13.21 -6.24 -0.29
C ALA A 75 -12.36 -5.42 -1.25
N LYS A 76 -12.44 -4.09 -1.20
CA LYS A 76 -11.72 -3.21 -2.12
C LYS A 76 -10.20 -3.23 -1.94
N TYR A 77 -9.72 -3.36 -0.69
CA TYR A 77 -8.30 -3.18 -0.38
C TYR A 77 -7.56 -4.48 -0.06
N LEU A 78 -8.27 -5.51 0.40
CA LEU A 78 -7.66 -6.79 0.78
C LEU A 78 -7.94 -7.91 -0.22
N LEU A 79 -9.04 -7.84 -0.97
CA LEU A 79 -9.25 -8.80 -2.06
C LEU A 79 -8.58 -8.26 -3.33
N PRO A 80 -7.90 -9.13 -4.09
CA PRO A 80 -7.50 -8.78 -5.45
C PRO A 80 -8.76 -8.49 -6.28
N SER A 81 -8.65 -7.59 -7.25
CA SER A 81 -9.76 -7.16 -8.12
C SER A 81 -10.48 -8.32 -8.80
N ARG A 82 -9.76 -9.42 -9.03
CA ARG A 82 -10.30 -10.76 -9.27
C ARG A 82 -9.32 -11.81 -8.75
N THR A 83 -9.82 -12.91 -8.23
CA THR A 83 -9.01 -14.11 -7.99
C THR A 83 -8.86 -14.85 -9.31
N VAL A 84 -7.63 -14.98 -9.79
CA VAL A 84 -7.28 -15.87 -10.89
C VAL A 84 -6.65 -17.10 -10.27
N GLU A 85 -7.26 -18.27 -10.47
CA GLU A 85 -6.61 -19.53 -10.13
C GLU A 85 -5.52 -19.75 -11.16
N MET A 86 -4.27 -19.66 -10.75
CA MET A 86 -3.13 -19.98 -11.61
C MET A 86 -2.58 -21.33 -11.20
N GLU A 87 -2.32 -22.21 -12.17
CA GLU A 87 -1.71 -23.54 -11.95
C GLU A 87 -0.19 -23.47 -11.65
N GLY A 88 0.30 -22.31 -11.21
CA GLY A 88 1.70 -22.07 -10.90
C GLY A 88 2.07 -20.59 -10.97
N ALA A 89 3.35 -20.30 -10.73
CA ALA A 89 3.92 -18.95 -10.78
C ALA A 89 5.07 -18.84 -11.78
N GLU A 90 5.26 -19.85 -12.63
CA GLU A 90 6.30 -19.82 -13.64
C GLU A 90 5.89 -18.88 -14.80
N PRO A 91 6.87 -18.32 -15.54
CA PRO A 91 6.58 -17.45 -16.69
C PRO A 91 5.68 -18.10 -17.75
N GLU A 92 5.77 -19.43 -17.91
CA GLU A 92 4.95 -20.17 -18.88
C GLU A 92 3.49 -20.26 -18.43
N ASP A 93 3.23 -20.38 -17.12
CA ASP A 93 1.87 -20.41 -16.56
C ASP A 93 1.16 -19.06 -16.76
N ILE A 94 1.90 -17.95 -16.62
CA ILE A 94 1.38 -16.60 -16.86
C ILE A 94 1.04 -16.41 -18.34
N LYS A 95 1.88 -16.92 -19.23
CA LYS A 95 1.64 -16.86 -20.67
C LYS A 95 0.41 -17.70 -21.04
N GLN A 96 0.26 -18.88 -20.45
CA GLN A 96 -0.89 -19.74 -20.68
C GLN A 96 -2.18 -19.08 -20.17
N ALA A 97 -2.19 -18.57 -18.93
CA ALA A 97 -3.31 -17.81 -18.38
C ALA A 97 -3.67 -16.56 -19.22
N PHE A 98 -2.70 -15.94 -19.90
CA PHE A 98 -2.96 -14.83 -20.82
C PHE A 98 -3.60 -15.29 -22.13
N VAL A 99 -3.12 -16.42 -22.69
CA VAL A 99 -3.69 -17.02 -23.91
C VAL A 99 -5.12 -17.51 -23.67
N ASP A 100 -5.36 -18.10 -22.50
CA ASP A 100 -6.68 -18.62 -22.09
C ASP A 100 -7.65 -17.51 -21.67
N GLY A 101 -7.17 -16.26 -21.59
CA GLY A 101 -7.97 -15.07 -21.28
C GLY A 101 -8.31 -14.91 -19.80
N GLU A 102 -7.66 -15.68 -18.94
CA GLU A 102 -7.84 -15.64 -17.49
C GLU A 102 -7.19 -14.41 -16.85
N ILE A 103 -6.15 -13.85 -17.47
CA ILE A 103 -5.49 -12.57 -17.12
C ILE A 103 -5.54 -11.57 -18.28
N SER A 104 -5.68 -10.28 -17.96
CA SER A 104 -5.58 -9.19 -18.94
C SER A 104 -4.11 -8.83 -19.23
N ALA A 105 -3.88 -8.09 -20.32
CA ALA A 105 -2.53 -7.66 -20.70
C ALA A 105 -1.83 -6.79 -19.63
N ASP A 106 -2.59 -5.95 -18.92
CA ASP A 106 -2.05 -5.11 -17.85
C ASP A 106 -1.64 -5.95 -16.64
N GLU A 107 -2.39 -6.99 -16.30
CA GLU A 107 -2.05 -7.92 -15.23
C GLU A 107 -0.85 -8.78 -15.60
N ALA A 108 -0.82 -9.34 -16.82
CA ALA A 108 0.32 -10.11 -17.32
C ALA A 108 1.62 -9.29 -17.27
N LYS A 109 1.56 -8.02 -17.68
CA LYS A 109 2.70 -7.09 -17.59
C LYS A 109 3.14 -6.83 -16.16
N ALA A 110 2.19 -6.62 -15.24
CA ALA A 110 2.49 -6.38 -13.83
C ALA A 110 3.18 -7.59 -13.19
N VAL A 111 2.69 -8.80 -13.47
CA VAL A 111 3.28 -10.06 -12.98
C VAL A 111 4.65 -10.31 -13.59
N ALA A 112 4.81 -10.15 -14.91
CA ALA A 112 6.11 -10.30 -15.57
C ALA A 112 7.17 -9.33 -15.00
N THR A 113 6.78 -8.07 -14.78
CA THR A 113 7.68 -7.06 -14.17
C THR A 113 8.06 -7.45 -12.73
N ALA A 114 7.15 -8.05 -11.97
CA ALA A 114 7.44 -8.52 -10.62
C ALA A 114 8.39 -9.72 -10.63
N LEU A 115 8.16 -10.70 -11.51
CA LEU A 115 9.04 -11.87 -11.67
C LEU A 115 10.44 -11.49 -12.13
N GLU A 116 10.56 -10.57 -13.09
CA GLU A 116 11.87 -10.06 -13.54
C GLU A 116 12.67 -9.49 -12.36
N LYS A 117 12.02 -8.69 -11.50
CA LYS A 117 12.68 -8.13 -10.31
C LYS A 117 13.11 -9.20 -9.32
N LEU A 118 12.29 -10.23 -9.10
CA LEU A 118 12.63 -11.34 -8.21
C LEU A 118 13.83 -12.14 -8.75
N LYS A 119 13.85 -12.41 -10.06
CA LYS A 119 14.98 -13.08 -10.72
C LYS A 119 16.26 -12.24 -10.64
N ASN A 120 16.17 -10.95 -10.93
CA ASN A 120 17.31 -10.03 -10.82
C ASN A 120 17.89 -9.99 -9.40
N ILE A 121 17.04 -10.09 -8.35
CA ILE A 121 17.52 -10.18 -6.96
C ILE A 121 18.26 -11.51 -6.72
N ALA A 122 17.71 -12.63 -7.18
CA ALA A 122 18.35 -13.94 -7.05
C ALA A 122 19.71 -13.98 -7.77
N ASP A 123 19.77 -13.48 -9.01
CA ASP A 123 21.01 -13.41 -9.80
C ASP A 123 22.08 -12.55 -9.08
N ILE A 124 21.68 -11.46 -8.41
CA ILE A 124 22.60 -10.63 -7.62
C ILE A 124 23.18 -11.40 -6.42
N GLU A 125 22.39 -12.23 -5.74
CA GLU A 125 22.88 -13.06 -4.63
C GLU A 125 23.88 -14.12 -5.12
N ASP A 126 23.60 -14.74 -6.27
CA ASP A 126 24.50 -15.72 -6.88
C ASP A 126 25.80 -15.11 -7.38
N ILE A 127 25.75 -13.90 -7.95
CA ILE A 127 26.94 -13.12 -8.32
C ILE A 127 27.78 -12.79 -7.09
N LYS A 128 27.16 -12.39 -5.97
CA LYS A 128 27.90 -12.13 -4.71
C LYS A 128 28.61 -13.38 -4.21
N ARG A 129 27.94 -14.53 -4.22
CA ARG A 129 28.54 -15.82 -3.87
C ARG A 129 29.73 -16.16 -4.76
N HIS A 130 29.63 -15.93 -6.06
CA HIS A 130 30.75 -16.15 -6.99
C HIS A 130 31.94 -15.23 -6.69
N ILE A 131 31.69 -13.96 -6.39
CA ILE A 131 32.75 -13.00 -6.00
C ILE A 131 33.43 -13.44 -4.71
N GLU A 132 32.68 -13.87 -3.70
CA GLU A 132 33.24 -14.38 -2.44
C GLU A 132 34.13 -15.61 -2.67
N ASN A 133 33.68 -16.56 -3.50
CA ASN A 133 34.46 -17.74 -3.86
C ASN A 133 35.76 -17.39 -4.59
N LEU A 134 35.72 -16.42 -5.51
CA LEU A 134 36.90 -15.96 -6.24
C LEU A 134 37.90 -15.24 -5.32
N ILE A 135 37.42 -14.41 -4.40
CA ILE A 135 38.26 -13.74 -3.39
C ILE A 135 38.92 -14.79 -2.48
N ALA A 136 38.17 -15.79 -2.01
CA ALA A 136 38.70 -16.85 -1.18
C ALA A 136 39.80 -17.66 -1.90
N THR A 137 39.60 -17.95 -3.19
CA THR A 137 40.57 -18.69 -4.01
C THR A 137 41.83 -17.85 -4.29
N ALA A 138 41.67 -16.55 -4.55
CA ALA A 138 42.79 -15.64 -4.76
C ALA A 138 43.66 -15.44 -3.50
N GLN A 139 43.07 -15.54 -2.30
CA GLN A 139 43.80 -15.49 -1.03
C GLN A 139 44.58 -16.78 -0.72
N GLN A 140 44.20 -17.90 -1.34
CA GLN A 140 44.85 -19.21 -1.15
C GLN A 140 46.00 -19.48 -2.12
N GLN A 141 46.29 -18.58 -3.06
CA GLN A 141 47.49 -18.70 -3.90
C GLN A 141 48.70 -18.08 -3.18
N PRO A 142 49.63 -18.89 -2.61
CA PRO A 142 50.91 -18.37 -2.16
C PRO A 142 51.69 -17.87 -3.38
N ARG A 143 52.31 -16.68 -3.23
CA ARG A 143 53.21 -16.09 -4.23
C ARG A 143 54.40 -16.99 -4.53
#